data_AF-A0A2N5CPJ9-F1
#
_entry.id   AF-A0A2N5CPJ9-F1
#
_cell.length_a   1.000
_cell.length_b   1.000
_cell.length_c   1.000
_cell.angle_alpha   90.00
_cell.angle_beta   90.00
_cell.angle_gamma   90.00
#
_symmetry.space_group_name_H-M   'P 1'
#
loop_
_entity.id
_entity.type
_entity.pdbx_description
1 polymer ?
#
loop_
_entity_poly.entity_id
_entity_poly.type
_entity_poly.pdbx_seq_one_letter_code
_entity_poly.pdbx_strand_id
1 'polypeptide(L)'
;MPNIAAAPAAEIFREPQELLDDAIGVVVDLEDVAARRERLATYAQATRPVIVYRFVFPPGASVIGAAGAPRDAAAQLELLVGLTGGGLVKSHGGLAARIPKLLAARFEAMAGALIADWLVALDLGEDAP
;
A
#
# COMPACT_ATOMS: atom_id res chain seq x y z
N MET A 1 15.43 -69.82 -2.00
CA MET A 1 14.10 -69.20 -1.89
C MET A 1 14.16 -67.79 -2.46
N PRO A 2 13.21 -67.40 -3.32
CA PRO A 2 13.19 -66.13 -4.05
C PRO A 2 12.42 -65.04 -3.29
N ASN A 3 12.81 -63.77 -3.49
CA ASN A 3 11.93 -62.62 -3.83
C ASN A 3 12.87 -61.39 -3.92
N ILE A 4 13.23 -60.87 -5.11
CA ILE A 4 12.42 -59.98 -5.99
C ILE A 4 11.94 -58.77 -5.16
N ALA A 5 12.40 -57.54 -5.41
CA ALA A 5 12.27 -56.78 -6.64
C ALA A 5 13.30 -55.62 -6.63
N ALA A 6 13.67 -54.91 -7.68
CA ALA A 6 13.62 -55.02 -9.13
C ALA A 6 14.49 -53.82 -9.58
N ALA A 7 15.51 -54.07 -10.40
CA ALA A 7 16.09 -53.04 -11.26
C ALA A 7 15.14 -52.87 -12.48
N PRO A 8 15.39 -52.00 -13.47
CA PRO A 8 16.41 -50.96 -13.63
C PRO A 8 15.82 -49.63 -14.16
N ALA A 9 16.59 -48.55 -14.23
CA ALA A 9 16.48 -47.64 -15.38
C ALA A 9 17.64 -46.64 -15.38
N ALA A 10 18.57 -46.89 -16.30
CA ALA A 10 19.30 -45.91 -17.08
C ALA A 10 19.86 -44.70 -16.34
N GLU A 11 21.17 -44.77 -16.11
CA GLU A 11 22.05 -43.64 -16.41
C GLU A 11 21.59 -42.97 -17.72
N ILE A 12 21.03 -41.78 -17.62
CA ILE A 12 21.28 -40.75 -18.62
C ILE A 12 22.04 -39.69 -17.87
N PHE A 13 23.37 -39.80 -17.92
CA PHE A 13 24.27 -38.67 -17.82
C PHE A 13 23.77 -37.61 -18.81
N ARG A 14 22.89 -36.70 -18.38
CA ARG A 14 22.76 -35.41 -19.04
C ARG A 14 23.89 -34.57 -18.51
N GLU A 15 24.80 -34.24 -19.42
CA GLU A 15 25.93 -33.37 -19.15
C GLU A 15 25.43 -32.04 -18.55
N PRO A 16 26.16 -31.45 -17.59
CA PRO A 16 25.74 -30.24 -16.88
C PRO A 16 25.59 -28.98 -17.77
N GLN A 17 25.84 -29.08 -19.08
CA GLN A 17 25.70 -28.00 -20.05
C GLN A 17 24.25 -27.72 -20.43
N GLU A 18 23.36 -28.72 -20.54
CA GLU A 18 21.95 -28.49 -20.95
C GLU A 18 21.08 -27.81 -19.86
N LEU A 19 21.49 -27.85 -18.59
CA LEU A 19 20.79 -27.18 -17.48
C LEU A 19 21.28 -25.74 -17.25
N LEU A 20 22.42 -25.39 -17.84
CA LEU A 20 22.95 -24.03 -17.86
C LEU A 20 22.35 -23.22 -19.02
N ASP A 21 22.06 -23.84 -20.17
CA ASP A 21 21.54 -23.13 -21.34
C ASP A 21 20.10 -22.59 -21.17
N ASP A 22 19.29 -23.14 -20.25
CA ASP A 22 17.94 -22.64 -19.94
C ASP A 22 17.93 -21.57 -18.82
N ALA A 23 19.05 -21.39 -18.12
CA ALA A 23 19.25 -20.36 -17.10
C ALA A 23 20.17 -19.21 -17.59
N ILE A 24 20.85 -19.39 -18.73
CA ILE A 24 21.61 -18.37 -19.44
C ILE A 24 20.68 -17.72 -20.48
N GLY A 25 19.78 -16.85 -20.03
CA GLY A 25 18.84 -16.24 -20.97
C GLY A 25 18.02 -15.05 -20.52
N VAL A 26 18.10 -14.63 -19.25
CA VAL A 26 17.62 -13.31 -18.87
C VAL A 26 18.83 -12.49 -18.46
N VAL A 27 19.64 -12.11 -19.45
CA VAL A 27 20.51 -10.96 -19.30
C VAL A 27 19.58 -9.76 -19.15
N VAL A 28 19.25 -9.43 -17.91
CA VAL A 28 18.54 -8.21 -17.59
C VAL A 28 19.47 -7.09 -17.98
N ASP A 29 19.19 -6.47 -19.13
CA ASP A 29 19.93 -5.33 -19.61
C ASP A 29 19.85 -4.21 -18.56
N LEU A 30 21.02 -3.81 -18.08
CA LEU A 30 21.15 -2.77 -17.06
C LEU A 30 20.63 -1.42 -17.58
N GLU A 31 20.66 -1.18 -18.88
CA GLU A 31 20.09 0.02 -19.52
C GLU A 31 18.54 -0.05 -19.55
N ASP A 32 17.96 -1.24 -19.73
CA ASP A 32 16.50 -1.41 -19.75
C ASP A 32 15.90 -1.33 -18.32
N VAL A 33 16.64 -1.78 -17.30
CA VAL A 33 16.30 -1.53 -15.88
C VAL A 33 16.45 -0.06 -15.51
N ALA A 34 17.48 0.63 -16.00
CA ALA A 34 17.66 2.06 -15.80
C ALA A 34 16.49 2.85 -16.43
N ALA A 35 16.13 2.55 -17.67
CA ALA A 35 14.99 3.20 -18.37
C ALA A 35 13.63 2.88 -17.72
N ARG A 36 13.46 1.70 -17.11
CA ARG A 36 12.24 1.33 -16.38
C ARG A 36 12.16 1.99 -15.00
N ARG A 37 13.30 2.13 -14.31
CA ARG A 37 13.40 2.89 -13.06
C ARG A 37 13.24 4.38 -13.28
N GLU A 38 13.76 4.95 -14.36
CA GLU A 38 13.61 6.35 -14.69
C GLU A 38 12.16 6.70 -15.10
N ARG A 39 11.47 5.78 -15.80
CA ARG A 39 10.01 5.87 -16.03
C ARG A 39 9.20 5.74 -14.73
N LEU A 40 9.51 4.80 -13.85
CA LEU A 40 8.85 4.66 -12.54
C LEU A 40 9.13 5.85 -11.60
N ALA A 41 10.35 6.38 -11.63
CA ALA A 41 10.75 7.57 -10.87
C ALA A 41 10.08 8.82 -11.41
N THR A 42 9.91 8.96 -12.72
CA THR A 42 9.13 10.06 -13.33
C THR A 42 7.63 9.94 -13.02
N TYR A 43 7.07 8.73 -12.98
CA TYR A 43 5.68 8.49 -12.55
C TYR A 43 5.47 8.65 -11.02
N ALA A 44 6.50 8.46 -10.20
CA ALA A 44 6.47 8.65 -8.74
C ALA A 44 6.83 10.09 -8.31
N GLN A 45 7.68 10.79 -9.08
CA GLN A 45 8.01 12.22 -8.91
C GLN A 45 6.98 13.16 -9.56
N ALA A 46 6.05 12.64 -10.38
CA ALA A 46 4.75 13.27 -10.65
C ALA A 46 3.82 13.14 -9.42
N THR A 47 4.35 13.58 -8.29
CA THR A 47 3.79 13.86 -6.97
C THR A 47 2.32 14.21 -7.06
N ARG A 48 1.42 13.25 -6.85
CA ARG A 48 0.00 13.59 -6.64
C ARG A 48 -0.03 14.43 -5.36
N PRO A 49 -0.51 15.68 -5.38
CA PRO A 49 -0.61 16.47 -4.17
C PRO A 49 -1.41 15.67 -3.14
N VAL A 50 -0.88 15.57 -1.92
CA VAL A 50 -1.48 14.82 -0.81
C VAL A 50 -1.88 15.82 0.26
N ILE A 51 -3.12 15.70 0.72
CA ILE A 51 -3.62 16.45 1.86
C ILE A 51 -3.45 15.58 3.11
N VAL A 52 -2.92 16.17 4.18
CA VAL A 52 -2.71 15.50 5.45
C VAL A 52 -3.70 16.03 6.49
N TYR A 53 -4.61 15.16 6.94
CA TYR A 53 -5.58 15.44 7.99
C TYR A 53 -5.06 14.85 9.29
N ARG A 54 -4.87 15.67 10.32
CA ARG A 54 -4.37 15.25 11.63
C ARG A 54 -5.51 15.20 12.63
N PHE A 55 -5.71 14.04 13.23
CA PHE A 55 -6.75 13.76 14.21
C PHE A 55 -6.14 13.42 15.57
N VAL A 56 -6.79 13.85 16.64
CA VAL A 56 -6.48 13.42 18.01
C VAL A 56 -7.76 12.83 18.61
N PHE A 57 -7.67 11.58 19.05
CA PHE A 57 -8.79 10.86 19.64
C PHE A 57 -8.52 10.62 21.13
N PRO A 58 -9.35 11.16 22.05
CA PRO A 58 -9.28 10.78 23.45
C PRO A 58 -9.67 9.31 23.64
N PRO A 59 -9.31 8.68 24.78
CA PRO A 59 -9.76 7.33 25.10
C PRO A 59 -11.29 7.23 25.06
N GLY A 60 -11.81 6.25 24.31
CA GLY A 60 -13.26 6.05 24.16
C GLY A 60 -13.94 6.98 23.15
N ALA A 61 -13.18 7.72 22.33
CA ALA A 61 -13.75 8.54 21.27
C ALA A 61 -14.63 7.71 20.32
N SER A 62 -15.86 8.17 20.10
CA SER A 62 -16.82 7.51 19.22
C SER A 62 -17.44 8.51 18.25
N VAL A 63 -17.77 8.04 17.05
CA VAL A 63 -18.54 8.79 16.07
C VAL A 63 -19.79 8.02 15.68
N ILE A 64 -20.86 8.75 15.32
CA ILE A 64 -22.05 8.16 14.73
C ILE A 64 -21.67 7.68 13.33
N GLY A 65 -21.69 6.36 13.11
CA GLY A 65 -21.48 5.79 11.78
C GLY A 65 -22.69 6.04 10.86
N ALA A 66 -22.53 5.77 9.56
CA ALA A 66 -23.60 5.93 8.58
C ALA A 66 -24.88 5.12 8.89
N ALA A 67 -24.76 4.03 9.67
CA ALA A 67 -25.87 3.21 10.14
C ALA A 67 -26.50 3.70 11.46
N GLY A 68 -26.12 4.88 11.96
CA GLY A 68 -26.65 5.48 13.19
C GLY A 68 -26.09 4.90 14.49
N ALA A 69 -25.33 3.80 14.44
CA ALA A 69 -24.68 3.21 15.59
C ALA A 69 -23.35 3.92 15.91
N PRO A 70 -23.03 4.14 17.21
CA PRO A 70 -21.73 4.65 17.61
C PRO A 70 -20.63 3.64 17.30
N ARG A 71 -19.51 4.12 16.75
CA ARG A 71 -18.34 3.32 16.44
C ARG A 71 -17.09 4.04 16.95
N ASP A 72 -16.07 3.25 17.30
CA ASP A 72 -14.74 3.78 17.62
C ASP A 72 -14.22 4.70 16.51
N ALA A 73 -13.82 5.91 16.89
CA ALA A 73 -13.46 6.97 15.95
C ALA A 73 -12.16 6.65 15.19
N ALA A 74 -11.19 6.03 15.85
CA ALA A 74 -9.91 5.66 15.23
C ALA A 74 -10.09 4.53 14.22
N ALA A 75 -10.85 3.49 14.57
CA ALA A 75 -11.18 2.39 13.67
C ALA A 75 -12.02 2.86 12.47
N GLN A 76 -12.94 3.81 12.69
CA GLN A 76 -13.69 4.43 11.60
C GLN A 76 -12.76 5.22 10.66
N LEU A 77 -11.82 6.00 11.20
CA LEU A 77 -10.82 6.71 10.38
C LEU A 77 -9.99 5.73 9.54
N GLU A 78 -9.49 4.65 10.13
CA GLU A 78 -8.70 3.64 9.42
C GLU A 78 -9.48 3.02 8.25
N LEU A 79 -10.76 2.69 8.48
CA LEU A 79 -11.65 2.18 7.43
C LEU A 79 -11.87 3.20 6.31
N LEU A 80 -12.10 4.47 6.64
CA LEU A 80 -12.30 5.52 5.64
C LEU A 80 -11.04 5.79 4.83
N VAL A 81 -9.86 5.77 5.46
CA VAL A 81 -8.58 5.92 4.77
C VAL A 81 -8.33 4.75 3.83
N GLY A 82 -8.60 3.51 4.25
CA GLY A 82 -8.51 2.32 3.40
C GLY A 82 -9.44 2.40 2.18
N LEU A 83 -10.68 2.86 2.36
CA LEU A 83 -11.65 3.03 1.27
C LEU A 83 -11.30 4.16 0.29
N THR A 84 -10.55 5.15 0.73
CA THR A 84 -10.13 6.31 -0.08
C THR A 84 -8.72 6.17 -0.62
N GLY A 85 -8.09 5.00 -0.46
CA GLY A 85 -6.75 4.72 -0.98
C GLY A 85 -5.66 5.61 -0.39
N GLY A 86 -5.90 6.14 0.82
CA GLY A 86 -4.94 6.95 1.55
C GLY A 86 -3.99 6.13 2.42
N GLY A 87 -3.04 6.81 3.05
CA GLY A 87 -2.13 6.21 4.04
C GLY A 87 -2.44 6.74 5.44
N LEU A 88 -2.42 5.87 6.45
CA LEU A 88 -2.54 6.27 7.85
C LEU A 88 -1.15 6.19 8.50
N VAL A 89 -0.75 7.26 9.19
CA VAL A 89 0.51 7.28 9.96
C VAL A 89 0.25 7.77 11.38
N LYS A 90 1.00 7.22 12.33
CA LYS A 90 0.96 7.73 13.71
C LYS A 90 1.55 9.14 13.73
N SER A 91 0.84 10.06 14.38
CA SER A 91 1.26 11.45 14.60
C SER A 91 1.37 11.69 16.12
N HIS A 92 2.12 12.70 16.54
CA HIS A 92 2.35 13.01 17.96
C HIS A 92 1.02 13.16 18.72
N GLY A 93 0.62 12.14 19.47
CA GLY A 93 -0.65 12.11 20.21
C GLY A 93 -1.90 11.75 19.40
N GLY A 94 -1.76 11.28 18.14
CA GLY A 94 -2.91 11.03 17.28
C GLY A 94 -2.61 10.26 15.99
N LEU A 95 -3.49 10.43 15.00
CA LEU A 95 -3.42 9.77 13.70
C LEU A 95 -3.42 10.81 12.58
N ALA A 96 -2.59 10.61 11.57
CA ALA A 96 -2.58 11.45 10.38
C ALA A 96 -2.99 10.64 9.15
N ALA A 97 -4.09 11.05 8.51
CA ALA A 97 -4.56 10.51 7.25
C ALA A 97 -3.96 11.30 6.09
N ARG A 98 -3.24 10.61 5.22
CA ARG A 98 -2.60 11.13 4.01
C ARG A 98 -3.47 10.74 2.82
N ILE A 99 -4.23 11.69 2.30
CA ILE A 99 -5.20 11.44 1.24
C ILE A 99 -4.75 12.13 -0.05
N PRO A 100 -4.69 11.43 -1.19
CA PRO A 100 -4.45 12.08 -2.48
C PRO A 100 -5.50 13.18 -2.73
N LYS A 101 -5.10 14.37 -3.17
CA LYS A 101 -5.97 15.54 -3.41
C LYS A 101 -7.17 15.20 -4.30
N LEU A 102 -6.99 14.32 -5.29
CA LEU A 102 -8.07 13.81 -6.16
C LEU A 102 -9.19 13.08 -5.40
N LEU A 103 -8.89 12.51 -4.24
CA LEU A 103 -9.80 11.73 -3.41
C LEU A 103 -10.20 12.48 -2.13
N ALA A 104 -9.71 13.70 -1.93
CA ALA A 104 -9.96 14.51 -0.74
C ALA A 104 -11.46 14.80 -0.56
N ALA A 105 -12.15 15.28 -1.59
CA ALA A 105 -13.60 15.57 -1.49
C ALA A 105 -14.42 14.33 -1.11
N ARG A 106 -14.05 13.14 -1.62
CA ARG A 106 -14.70 11.89 -1.25
C ARG A 106 -14.39 11.52 0.21
N PHE A 107 -13.15 11.67 0.63
CA PHE A 107 -12.76 11.45 2.02
C PHE A 107 -13.52 12.39 2.96
N GLU A 108 -13.55 13.69 2.68
CA GLU A 108 -14.27 14.69 3.48
C GLU A 108 -15.77 14.39 3.58
N ALA A 109 -16.41 14.01 2.47
CA ALA A 109 -17.82 13.64 2.47
C ALA A 109 -18.13 12.43 3.38
N MET A 110 -17.20 11.47 3.46
CA MET A 110 -17.36 10.28 4.29
C MET A 110 -16.90 10.50 5.75
N ALA A 111 -15.87 11.32 5.94
CA ALA A 111 -15.23 11.61 7.22
C ALA A 111 -15.79 12.86 7.89
N GLY A 112 -16.88 13.45 7.38
CA GLY A 112 -17.42 14.72 7.85
C GLY A 112 -17.61 14.79 9.37
N ALA A 113 -18.16 13.74 9.99
CA ALA A 113 -18.30 13.67 11.44
C ALA A 113 -16.93 13.61 12.17
N LEU A 114 -15.98 12.83 11.65
CA LEU A 114 -14.64 12.76 12.21
C LEU A 114 -13.88 14.09 12.09
N ILE A 115 -14.07 14.78 10.95
CA ILE A 115 -13.45 16.07 10.68
C ILE A 115 -14.03 17.15 11.61
N ALA A 116 -15.35 17.18 11.76
CA ALA A 116 -16.02 18.14 12.62
C ALA A 116 -15.61 18.00 14.10
N ASP A 117 -15.50 16.76 14.58
CA ASP A 117 -15.33 16.50 16.02
C ASP A 117 -13.86 16.35 16.45
N TRP A 118 -12.96 15.90 15.56
CA TRP A 118 -11.63 15.43 15.95
C TRP A 118 -10.45 15.94 15.11
N LEU A 119 -10.70 16.72 14.04
CA LEU A 119 -9.61 17.29 13.25
C LEU A 119 -8.91 18.40 14.03
N VAL A 120 -7.59 18.28 14.18
CA VAL A 120 -6.75 19.25 14.91
C VAL A 120 -5.92 20.10 13.96
N ALA A 121 -5.50 19.54 12.83
CA ALA A 121 -4.76 20.28 11.82
C ALA A 121 -4.96 19.71 10.42
N LEU A 122 -4.88 20.59 9.43
CA LEU A 122 -4.97 20.28 8.02
C LEU A 122 -3.75 20.85 7.32
N ASP A 123 -3.05 20.02 6.57
CA ASP A 123 -1.93 20.41 5.71
C ASP A 123 -2.31 20.08 4.26
N LEU A 124 -2.41 21.11 3.43
CA LEU A 124 -2.87 21.00 2.04
C LEU A 124 -1.73 20.65 1.07
N GLY A 125 -0.49 20.56 1.56
CA GLY A 125 0.72 20.50 0.73
C GLY A 125 1.10 21.86 0.14
N GLU A 126 2.28 21.95 -0.46
CA GLU A 126 2.75 23.12 -1.23
C GLU A 126 1.93 23.28 -2.52
N ASP A 127 0.69 23.74 -2.38
CA ASP A 127 -0.23 24.18 -3.44
C ASP A 127 -1.46 24.87 -2.81
N ALA A 128 -1.27 25.53 -1.65
CA ALA A 128 -2.22 26.49 -1.12
C ALA A 128 -2.04 27.82 -1.90
N PRO A 129 -3.13 28.46 -2.35
CA PRO A 129 -3.06 29.66 -3.19
C PRO A 129 -2.32 30.83 -2.55
#